data_AF-A0A061SEG6-F1
#
_entry.id   AF-A0A061SEG6-F1
#
_cell.length_a   1.000
_cell.length_b   1.000
_cell.length_c   1.000
_cell.angle_alpha   90.00
_cell.angle_beta   90.00
_cell.angle_gamma   90.00
#
_symmetry.space_group_name_H-M   'P 1'
#
loop_
_entity.id
_entity.type
_entity.pdbx_description
1 polymer ?
#
loop_
_entity_poly.entity_id
_entity_poly.type
_entity_poly.pdbx_seq_one_letter_code
_entity_poly.pdbx_strand_id
1 'polypeptide(L)'
;MPPTPTALPNPNSKVHLLGLSNGYLVVAYNHSPDQRTPLSIALSRNHGRTWQIVGQIESDASLQFAYPTVEQRGSQLSVIYTVMKQDSAYRLICVGLRVATMDLKELS
;
A
#
# COMPACT_ATOMS: atom_id res chain seq x y z
N MET A 1 18.41 -19.66 -1.69
CA MET A 1 18.86 -18.64 -0.73
C MET A 1 17.71 -18.31 0.21
N PRO A 2 17.97 -18.01 1.49
CA PRO A 2 16.92 -17.57 2.41
C PRO A 2 16.34 -16.21 1.98
N PRO A 3 15.08 -15.90 2.34
CA PRO A 3 14.53 -14.58 2.12
C PRO A 3 15.31 -13.53 2.93
N THR A 4 15.52 -12.35 2.35
CA THR A 4 16.16 -11.21 3.01
C THR A 4 15.13 -10.08 3.18
N PRO A 5 15.09 -9.39 4.33
CA PRO A 5 14.19 -8.25 4.52
C PRO A 5 14.46 -7.14 3.47
N THR A 6 13.39 -6.47 3.05
CA THR A 6 13.51 -5.23 2.27
C THR A 6 13.67 -4.03 3.22
N ALA A 7 13.95 -2.85 2.67
CA ALA A 7 13.99 -1.60 3.44
C ALA A 7 12.60 -1.01 3.75
N LEU A 8 11.52 -1.65 3.28
CA LEU A 8 10.17 -1.14 3.50
C LEU A 8 9.72 -1.41 4.94
N PRO A 9 9.25 -0.40 5.69
CA PRO A 9 8.67 -0.63 7.00
C PRO A 9 7.33 -1.35 6.87
N ASN A 10 6.94 -2.10 7.91
CA ASN A 10 5.62 -2.72 7.99
C ASN A 10 5.22 -2.92 9.46
N PRO A 11 4.02 -2.48 9.88
CA PRO A 11 3.55 -2.55 11.26
C PRO A 11 2.92 -3.92 11.57
N ASN A 12 3.48 -5.01 11.04
CA ASN A 12 2.87 -6.33 11.01
C ASN A 12 1.45 -6.32 10.38
N SER A 13 1.29 -5.60 9.28
CA SER A 13 0.03 -5.50 8.52
C SER A 13 0.16 -6.12 7.13
N LYS A 14 -0.99 -6.45 6.51
CA LYS A 14 -1.00 -6.98 5.14
C LYS A 14 -0.42 -5.97 4.15
N VAL A 15 0.27 -6.51 3.15
CA VAL A 15 0.72 -5.80 1.94
C VAL A 15 0.15 -6.53 0.72
N HIS A 16 0.06 -5.85 -0.42
CA HIS A 16 -0.16 -6.52 -1.71
C HIS A 16 0.90 -6.06 -2.72
N LEU A 17 1.69 -7.04 -3.18
CA LEU A 17 2.68 -6.92 -4.23
C LEU A 17 2.09 -7.39 -5.56
N LEU A 18 2.18 -6.57 -6.59
CA LEU A 18 1.73 -6.87 -7.95
C LEU A 18 2.89 -6.70 -8.93
N GLY A 19 3.05 -7.66 -9.85
CA GLY A 19 3.91 -7.50 -11.03
C GLY A 19 3.17 -6.74 -12.11
N LEU A 20 3.73 -5.62 -12.55
CA LEU A 20 3.17 -4.77 -13.60
C LEU A 20 3.47 -5.32 -14.99
N SER A 21 2.62 -4.98 -15.97
CA SER A 21 2.79 -5.39 -17.37
C SER A 21 4.11 -4.92 -18.02
N ASN A 22 4.74 -3.88 -17.48
CA ASN A 22 6.06 -3.38 -17.93
C ASN A 22 7.25 -4.09 -17.27
N GLY A 23 7.01 -5.11 -16.43
CA GLY A 23 8.05 -5.87 -15.74
C GLY A 23 8.50 -5.28 -14.41
N TYR A 24 7.98 -4.13 -14.00
CA TYR A 24 8.23 -3.56 -12.67
C TYR A 24 7.35 -4.20 -11.60
N LEU A 25 7.70 -3.97 -10.34
CA LEU A 25 6.91 -4.42 -9.19
C LEU A 25 6.30 -3.22 -8.49
N VAL A 26 5.04 -3.33 -8.07
CA VAL A 26 4.39 -2.33 -7.23
C VAL A 26 3.88 -2.97 -5.95
N VAL A 27 4.01 -2.27 -4.83
CA VAL A 27 3.51 -2.74 -3.53
C VAL A 27 2.68 -1.67 -2.85
N ALA A 28 1.47 -2.03 -2.42
CA ALA A 28 0.68 -1.24 -1.50
C ALA A 28 0.88 -1.76 -0.06
N TYR A 29 1.23 -0.86 0.86
CA TYR A 29 1.64 -1.20 2.22
C TYR A 29 1.46 0.00 3.17
N ASN A 30 1.47 -0.25 4.47
CA ASN A 30 1.54 0.83 5.45
C ASN A 30 3.00 1.26 5.64
N HIS A 31 3.33 2.50 5.30
CA HIS A 31 4.70 3.03 5.42
C HIS A 31 4.99 3.51 6.84
N SER A 32 4.98 2.56 7.79
CA SER A 32 5.27 2.82 9.20
C SER A 32 5.74 1.53 9.89
N PRO A 33 6.66 1.61 10.87
CA PRO A 33 7.12 0.43 11.61
C PRO A 33 6.08 -0.11 12.60
N ASP A 34 5.08 0.68 13.00
CA ASP A 34 4.17 0.36 14.10
C ASP A 34 2.71 0.82 13.90
N GLN A 35 2.42 1.66 12.91
CA GLN A 35 1.09 2.19 12.64
C GLN A 35 0.51 1.75 11.30
N ARG A 36 -0.81 1.53 11.25
CA ARG A 36 -1.55 1.22 10.00
C ARG A 36 -1.90 2.46 9.17
N THR A 37 -1.06 3.49 9.23
CA THR A 37 -1.13 4.74 8.46
C THR A 37 0.29 5.33 8.40
N PRO A 38 0.70 6.00 7.31
CA PRO A 38 -0.03 6.18 6.05
C PRO A 38 -0.16 4.88 5.24
N LEU A 39 -1.11 4.83 4.30
CA LEU A 39 -1.15 3.81 3.26
C LEU A 39 -0.43 4.36 2.02
N SER A 40 0.60 3.67 1.56
CA SER A 40 1.46 4.13 0.48
C SER A 40 1.61 3.07 -0.60
N ILE A 41 2.03 3.52 -1.79
CA ILE A 41 2.41 2.68 -2.91
C ILE A 41 3.88 2.91 -3.24
N ALA A 42 4.64 1.83 -3.40
CA ALA A 42 6.04 1.90 -3.79
C ALA A 42 6.30 1.05 -5.04
N LEU A 43 7.20 1.55 -5.89
CA LEU A 43 7.62 0.93 -7.14
C LEU A 43 9.05 0.41 -6.99
N SER A 44 9.28 -0.78 -7.52
CA SER A 44 10.60 -1.35 -7.72
C SER A 44 10.82 -1.63 -9.21
N ARG A 45 11.86 -1.00 -9.78
CA ARG A 45 12.31 -1.22 -11.16
C ARG A 45 13.37 -2.32 -11.30
N ASN A 46 13.83 -2.89 -10.19
CA ASN A 46 14.94 -3.85 -10.15
C ASN A 46 14.60 -5.12 -9.34
N HIS A 47 13.40 -5.66 -9.58
CA HIS A 47 12.94 -6.94 -9.02
C HIS A 47 13.00 -7.03 -7.47
N GLY A 48 12.65 -5.95 -6.79
CA GLY A 48 12.46 -5.89 -5.34
C GLY A 48 13.70 -5.48 -4.55
N ARG A 49 14.81 -5.15 -5.22
CA ARG A 49 16.07 -4.75 -4.55
C ARG A 49 15.98 -3.36 -3.94
N THR A 50 15.36 -2.41 -4.63
CA THR A 50 15.14 -1.04 -4.13
C THR A 50 13.72 -0.58 -4.41
N TRP A 51 13.17 0.22 -3.52
CA TRP A 51 11.79 0.69 -3.57
C TRP A 51 11.73 2.21 -3.51
N GLN A 52 10.98 2.82 -4.43
CA GLN A 52 10.68 4.25 -4.44
C GLN A 52 9.21 4.43 -4.07
N ILE A 53 8.88 5.26 -3.09
CA ILE A 53 7.48 5.64 -2.84
C ILE A 53 7.03 6.51 -4.01
N VAL A 54 5.97 6.08 -4.68
CA VAL A 54 5.42 6.77 -5.87
C VAL A 54 4.04 7.37 -5.61
N GLY A 55 3.45 7.11 -4.43
CA GLY A 55 2.21 7.72 -4.02
C GLY A 55 1.87 7.44 -2.56
N GLN A 56 1.19 8.40 -1.95
CA GLN A 56 0.57 8.26 -0.64
C GLN A 56 -0.94 8.23 -0.87
N ILE A 57 -1.54 7.06 -0.67
CA ILE A 57 -2.96 6.82 -0.91
C ILE A 57 -3.80 7.46 0.19
N GLU A 58 -3.34 7.34 1.44
CA GLU A 58 -4.00 7.90 2.61
C GLU A 58 -2.96 8.39 3.63
N SER A 59 -3.32 9.39 4.43
CA SER A 59 -2.43 9.97 5.44
C SER A 59 -3.12 10.45 6.72
N ASP A 60 -4.42 10.20 6.86
CA ASP A 60 -5.15 10.55 8.07
C ASP A 60 -4.63 9.71 9.25
N ALA A 61 -4.01 10.37 10.22
CA ALA A 61 -3.46 9.73 11.42
C ALA A 61 -4.55 9.28 12.40
N SER A 62 -5.79 9.76 12.26
CA SER A 62 -6.93 9.34 13.07
C SER A 62 -7.59 8.04 12.59
N LEU A 63 -7.19 7.56 11.42
CA LEU A 63 -7.70 6.35 10.78
C LEU A 63 -6.62 5.28 10.68
N GLN A 64 -7.06 4.05 10.44
CA GLN A 64 -6.19 2.93 10.11
C GLN A 64 -6.64 2.29 8.80
N PHE A 65 -5.68 1.95 7.95
CA PHE A 65 -5.93 1.38 6.63
C PHE A 65 -5.42 -0.05 6.57
N ALA A 66 -6.25 -0.98 6.12
CA ALA A 66 -5.95 -2.40 6.17
C ALA A 66 -6.28 -3.13 4.87
N TYR A 67 -5.62 -4.27 4.67
CA TYR A 67 -5.87 -5.22 3.59
C TYR A 67 -5.88 -4.57 2.19
N PRO A 68 -4.82 -3.83 1.82
CA PRO A 68 -4.76 -3.24 0.49
C PRO A 68 -4.74 -4.35 -0.57
N THR A 69 -5.42 -4.08 -1.69
CA THR A 69 -5.39 -4.92 -2.89
C THR A 69 -5.14 -4.05 -4.11
N VAL A 70 -4.05 -4.31 -4.84
CA VAL A 70 -3.71 -3.62 -6.08
C VAL A 70 -4.17 -4.44 -7.29
N GLU A 71 -4.77 -3.77 -8.27
CA GLU A 71 -5.12 -4.34 -9.58
C GLU A 71 -4.67 -3.37 -10.69
N GLN A 72 -4.26 -3.92 -11.83
CA GLN A 72 -3.83 -3.15 -13.00
C GLN A 72 -4.78 -3.38 -14.17
N ARG A 73 -5.34 -2.29 -14.72
CA ARG A 73 -6.10 -2.28 -15.98
C ARG A 73 -5.50 -1.30 -16.97
N GLY A 74 -4.77 -1.81 -17.96
CA GLY A 74 -4.07 -0.97 -18.94
C GLY A 74 -3.01 -0.10 -18.25
N SER A 75 -3.13 1.23 -18.38
CA SER A 75 -2.28 2.19 -17.65
C SER A 75 -2.77 2.52 -16.25
N GLN A 76 -3.94 2.06 -15.81
CA GLN A 76 -4.48 2.42 -14.50
C GLN A 76 -4.13 1.38 -13.45
N LEU A 77 -3.74 1.84 -12.27
CA LEU A 77 -3.75 1.05 -11.05
C LEU A 77 -4.95 1.43 -10.17
N SER A 78 -5.61 0.43 -9.62
CA SER A 78 -6.62 0.59 -8.57
C SER A 78 -6.12 -0.05 -7.29
N VAL A 79 -6.26 0.64 -6.17
CA VAL A 79 -5.97 0.11 -4.84
C VAL A 79 -7.23 0.15 -4.00
N ILE A 80 -7.73 -1.03 -3.64
CA ILE A 80 -8.90 -1.22 -2.78
C ILE A 80 -8.40 -1.52 -1.38
N TYR A 81 -8.95 -0.88 -0.35
CA TYR A 81 -8.51 -1.06 1.04
C TYR A 81 -9.64 -0.81 2.02
N THR A 82 -9.50 -1.38 3.22
CA THR A 82 -10.42 -1.17 4.34
C THR A 82 -10.02 0.06 5.13
N VAL A 83 -11.00 0.89 5.47
CA VAL A 83 -10.85 2.04 6.37
C VAL A 83 -11.41 1.65 7.73
N MET A 84 -10.58 1.79 8.76
CA MET A 84 -10.93 1.54 10.14
C MET A 84 -10.82 2.83 10.95
N LYS A 85 -11.72 3.01 11.91
CA LYS A 85 -11.69 4.11 12.88
C LYS A 85 -11.68 3.52 14.28
N GLN A 86 -10.96 4.16 15.19
CA GLN A 86 -11.08 3.86 16.61
C GLN A 86 -12.22 4.69 17.21
N ASP A 87 -13.16 4.05 17.89
CA ASP A 87 -14.22 4.74 18.61
C ASP A 87 -13.76 5.22 20.01
N SER A 88 -14.64 5.91 20.73
CA SER A 88 -14.35 6.40 22.09
C SER A 88 -14.16 5.28 23.12
N ALA A 89 -14.54 4.04 22.80
CA ALA A 89 -14.35 2.86 23.62
C ALA A 89 -13.11 2.04 23.20
N TYR A 90 -12.21 2.63 22.40
CA TYR A 90 -10.99 1.99 21.89
C TYR A 90 -11.23 0.77 21.00
N ARG A 91 -12.42 0.63 20.41
CA ARG A 91 -12.72 -0.44 19.46
C ARG A 91 -12.38 0.01 18.05
N LEU A 92 -11.73 -0.88 17.30
CA LEU A 92 -11.51 -0.72 15.87
C LEU A 92 -12.77 -1.11 15.10
N ILE A 93 -13.43 -0.13 14.49
CA ILE A 93 -14.62 -0.32 13.67
C ILE A 93 -14.28 -0.15 12.19
N CYS A 94 -14.80 -1.05 11.36
CA CYS A 94 -14.73 -0.89 9.91
C CYS A 94 -15.72 0.20 9.47
N VAL A 95 -15.20 1.25 8.86
CA VAL A 95 -15.99 2.37 8.31
C VAL A 95 -16.46 2.03 6.89
N GLY A 96 -15.66 1.27 6.15
CA GLY A 96 -15.99 0.81 4.81
C GLY A 96 -14.76 0.51 3.96
N LEU A 97 -15.00 0.34 2.66
CA LEU A 97 -13.94 0.19 1.66
C LEU A 97 -13.76 1.51 0.90
N ARG A 98 -12.52 1.84 0.57
CA ARG A 98 -12.17 2.91 -0.37
C ARG A 98 -11.39 2.34 -1.54
N VAL A 99 -11.45 3.05 -2.66
CA VAL A 99 -10.70 2.76 -3.87
C VAL A 99 -9.93 4.01 -4.25
N ALA A 100 -8.62 3.89 -4.40
CA ALA A 100 -7.79 4.92 -4.99
C ALA A 100 -7.35 4.46 -6.39
N THR A 101 -7.29 5.39 -7.33
CA THR A 101 -6.81 5.12 -8.69
C THR A 101 -5.62 6.03 -9.00
N MET A 102 -4.71 5.54 -9.84
CA MET A 102 -3.55 6.30 -10.33
C MET A 102 -3.16 5.82 -11.74
N ASP A 103 -2.57 6.70 -12.54
CA ASP A 103 -2.04 6.34 -13.86
C ASP A 103 -0.56 5.96 -13.76
N LEU A 104 -0.18 4.82 -14.34
CA LEU A 104 1.19 4.31 -14.40
C LEU A 104 2.15 5.26 -15.12
N LYS A 105 1.66 6.11 -16.05
CA LYS A 105 2.47 7.12 -16.73
C LYS A 105 3.00 8.18 -15.77
N GLU A 106 2.34 8.38 -14.63
CA GLU A 106 2.82 9.28 -13.58
C GLU A 106 3.94 8.64 -12.74
N LEU A 107 4.14 7.32 -12.89
CA LEU A 107 5.14 6.54 -12.15
C LEU A 107 6.36 6.17 -13.01
N SER A 108 6.32 6.42 -14.33
CA SER A 108 7.38 6.05 -15.28
C SER A 108 8.48 7.10 -15.35
#